data_AF-A0A822GW85-F1
#
_entry.id   AF-A0A822GW85-F1
#
_cell.length_a   1.000
_cell.length_b   1.000
_cell.length_c   1.000
_cell.angle_alpha   90.00
_cell.angle_beta   90.00
_cell.angle_gamma   90.00
#
_symmetry.space_group_name_H-M   'P 1'
#
loop_
_entity.id
_entity.type
_entity.pdbx_description
1 polymer ?
#
loop_
_entity_poly.entity_id
_entity_poly.type
_entity_poly.pdbx_seq_one_letter_code
_entity_poly.pdbx_strand_id
1 'polypeptide(L)'
;GIDPILSLINTQFGGWPILQGSSWKSSTFNLTNLLLKLHQYNYNFIFSISSEVDEKNSSATTIFIGQGSLGLSQRQYYAKETNITIAYRQFMYSVAKALTNDTLMIDQDIKEIFDFEKNISKYHWTYDEQQARYNKTIRTTISDLSRTLKTS
;
A
#
# COMPACT_ATOMS: atom_id res chain seq x y z
N GLY A 1 -0.90 -20.73 -16.28
CA GLY A 1 -2.26 -20.45 -15.80
C GLY A 1 -2.23 -19.42 -14.70
N ILE A 2 -3.38 -18.98 -14.22
CA ILE A 2 -3.53 -18.02 -13.11
C ILE A 2 -3.51 -18.70 -11.72
N ASP A 3 -3.46 -20.04 -11.68
CA ASP A 3 -3.54 -20.83 -10.45
C ASP A 3 -2.47 -20.47 -9.39
N PRO A 4 -1.20 -20.19 -9.76
CA PRO A 4 -0.19 -19.82 -8.76
C PRO A 4 -0.53 -18.54 -7.99
N ILE A 5 -1.04 -17.52 -8.69
CA ILE A 5 -1.38 -16.24 -8.05
C ILE A 5 -2.67 -16.36 -7.23
N LEU A 6 -3.67 -17.10 -7.71
CA LEU A 6 -4.90 -17.37 -6.95
C LEU A 6 -4.61 -18.15 -5.66
N SER A 7 -3.73 -19.15 -5.73
CA SER A 7 -3.28 -19.89 -4.55
C SER A 7 -2.62 -18.95 -3.53
N LEU A 8 -1.74 -18.06 -3.99
CA LEU A 8 -1.06 -17.10 -3.11
C LEU A 8 -2.05 -16.13 -2.45
N ILE A 9 -2.98 -15.57 -3.22
CA ILE A 9 -4.01 -14.65 -2.71
C ILE A 9 -4.84 -15.32 -1.61
N ASN A 10 -5.33 -16.54 -1.88
CA ASN A 10 -6.26 -17.22 -0.97
C ASN A 10 -5.57 -17.82 0.27
N THR A 11 -4.31 -18.26 0.15
CA THR A 11 -3.61 -18.96 1.24
C THR A 11 -2.67 -18.06 2.03
N GLN A 12 -2.01 -17.10 1.36
CA GLN A 12 -1.02 -16.24 1.98
C GLN A 12 -1.58 -14.87 2.34
N PHE A 13 -2.33 -14.23 1.45
CA PHE A 13 -2.73 -12.83 1.63
C PHE A 13 -4.09 -12.64 2.31
N GLY A 14 -4.79 -13.72 2.66
CA GLY A 14 -6.09 -13.63 3.33
C GLY A 14 -7.23 -13.25 2.37
N GLY A 15 -7.03 -13.50 1.08
CA GLY A 15 -8.00 -13.22 0.04
C GLY A 15 -7.91 -11.82 -0.56
N TRP A 16 -8.70 -11.60 -1.60
CA TRP A 16 -8.90 -10.29 -2.20
C TRP A 16 -10.42 -10.11 -2.39
N PRO A 17 -11.06 -9.18 -1.65
CA PRO A 17 -12.52 -9.00 -1.69
C PRO A 17 -13.11 -8.96 -3.10
N ILE A 18 -12.45 -8.30 -4.05
CA ILE A 18 -12.91 -8.20 -5.45
C ILE A 18 -13.06 -9.56 -6.16
N LEU A 19 -12.28 -10.57 -5.75
CA LEU A 19 -12.31 -11.91 -6.35
C LEU A 19 -13.34 -12.82 -5.67
N GLN A 20 -13.65 -12.55 -4.41
CA GLN A 20 -14.43 -13.44 -3.54
C GLN A 20 -15.82 -12.90 -3.23
N GLY A 21 -16.07 -11.62 -3.48
CA GLY A 21 -17.35 -10.95 -3.23
C GLY A 21 -17.86 -11.22 -1.81
N SER A 22 -19.12 -11.65 -1.72
CA SER A 22 -19.79 -11.95 -0.45
C SER A 22 -19.18 -13.14 0.32
N SER A 23 -18.34 -13.96 -0.31
CA SER A 23 -17.67 -15.07 0.37
C SER A 23 -16.45 -14.63 1.18
N TRP A 24 -15.93 -13.41 0.94
CA TRP A 24 -14.83 -12.85 1.71
C TRP A 24 -15.29 -12.42 3.11
N LYS A 25 -14.56 -12.83 4.15
CA LYS A 25 -14.91 -12.57 5.56
C LYS A 25 -13.93 -11.61 6.19
N SER A 26 -14.38 -10.37 6.42
CA SER A 26 -13.61 -9.34 7.12
C SER A 26 -13.22 -9.75 8.54
N SER A 27 -14.04 -10.56 9.22
CA SER A 27 -13.78 -11.03 10.59
C SER A 27 -12.54 -11.91 10.73
N THR A 28 -12.11 -12.55 9.64
CA THR A 28 -10.90 -13.38 9.61
C THR A 28 -9.69 -12.66 9.02
N PHE A 29 -9.87 -11.44 8.52
CA PHE A 29 -8.81 -10.68 7.88
C PHE A 29 -7.88 -10.05 8.92
N ASN A 30 -6.58 -10.20 8.71
CA ASN A 30 -5.55 -9.62 9.56
C ASN A 30 -4.62 -8.74 8.71
N LEU A 31 -4.83 -7.42 8.78
CA LEU A 31 -4.04 -6.45 8.03
C LEU A 31 -2.55 -6.51 8.38
N THR A 32 -2.20 -6.67 9.66
CA THR A 32 -0.79 -6.76 10.09
C THR A 32 -0.10 -7.96 9.44
N ASN A 33 -0.76 -9.12 9.42
CA ASN A 33 -0.21 -10.32 8.77
C ASN A 33 -0.06 -10.13 7.26
N LEU A 34 -1.02 -9.48 6.59
CA LEU A 34 -0.91 -9.14 5.18
C LEU A 34 0.31 -8.25 4.92
N LEU A 35 0.46 -7.16 5.67
CA LEU A 35 1.57 -6.21 5.50
C LEU A 35 2.94 -6.87 5.75
N LEU A 36 3.04 -7.73 6.76
CA LEU A 36 4.28 -8.50 7.03
C LEU A 36 4.62 -9.45 5.88
N LYS A 37 3.63 -10.14 5.31
CA LYS A 37 3.85 -11.03 4.16
C LYS A 37 4.23 -10.25 2.91
N LEU A 38 3.54 -9.15 2.61
CA LEU A 38 3.88 -8.28 1.48
C LEU A 38 5.31 -7.72 1.60
N HIS A 39 5.73 -7.34 2.81
CA HIS A 39 7.10 -6.91 3.06
C HIS A 39 8.13 -7.99 2.67
N GLN A 40 7.85 -9.28 2.92
CA GLN A 40 8.74 -10.38 2.49
C GLN A 40 8.86 -10.50 0.97
N TYR A 41 7.88 -9.98 0.21
CA TYR A 41 7.93 -9.86 -1.25
C TYR A 41 8.49 -8.51 -1.72
N ASN A 42 9.13 -7.73 -0.84
CA ASN A 42 9.59 -6.36 -1.09
C ASN A 42 8.46 -5.40 -1.52
N TYR A 43 7.23 -5.69 -1.12
CA TYR A 43 6.07 -4.85 -1.39
C TYR A 43 5.65 -4.08 -0.14
N ASN A 44 5.87 -2.77 -0.16
CA ASN A 44 5.64 -1.88 0.98
C ASN A 44 4.43 -0.98 0.72
N PHE A 45 3.25 -1.48 1.08
CA PHE A 45 1.97 -0.78 0.89
C PHE A 45 1.59 0.02 2.14
N ILE A 46 1.01 1.22 1.96
CA ILE A 46 0.67 2.21 3.00
C ILE A 46 1.90 2.87 3.64
N PHE A 47 2.81 2.07 4.20
CA PHE A 47 4.08 2.54 4.77
C PHE A 47 5.23 1.65 4.33
N SER A 48 6.42 2.23 4.26
CA SER A 48 7.68 1.50 4.06
C SER A 48 8.42 1.35 5.37
N ILE A 49 9.04 0.20 5.57
CA ILE A 49 9.92 -0.08 6.69
C ILE A 49 11.27 -0.51 6.12
N SER A 50 12.34 0.15 6.53
CA SER A 50 13.70 -0.20 6.15
C SER A 50 14.64 -0.06 7.35
N SER A 51 15.78 -0.73 7.27
CA SER A 51 16.91 -0.53 8.18
C SER A 51 18.02 0.17 7.42
N GLU A 52 18.46 1.33 7.89
CA GLU A 52 19.62 2.04 7.33
C GLU A 52 20.66 2.28 8.44
N VAL A 53 21.93 2.38 8.05
CA VAL A 53 23.00 2.78 8.97
C VAL A 53 22.69 4.20 9.47
N ASP A 54 22.83 4.44 10.77
CA ASP A 54 22.61 5.76 11.34
C ASP A 54 23.69 6.72 10.80
N GLU A 55 23.26 7.71 10.03
CA GLU A 55 24.16 8.70 9.41
C GLU A 55 24.99 9.48 10.45
N LYS A 56 24.52 9.58 11.70
CA LYS A 56 25.24 10.24 12.81
C LYS A 56 26.11 9.28 13.62
N ASN A 57 25.86 7.98 13.53
CA ASN A 57 26.63 6.94 14.20
C ASN A 57 26.70 5.70 13.30
N SER A 58 27.75 5.63 12.49
CA SER A 58 27.92 4.53 11.53
C SER A 58 28.08 3.14 12.16
N SER A 59 28.24 3.05 13.49
CA SER A 59 28.25 1.79 14.24
C SER A 59 26.85 1.33 14.67
N ALA A 60 25.81 2.10 14.40
CA ALA A 60 24.42 1.79 14.74
C ALA A 60 23.52 1.70 13.50
N THR A 61 22.46 0.91 13.60
CA THR A 61 21.41 0.80 12.58
C THR A 61 20.12 1.40 13.14
N THR A 62 19.41 2.17 12.31
CA THR A 62 18.12 2.76 12.66
C THR A 62 17.03 2.18 11.77
N ILE A 63 15.84 2.00 12.34
CA ILE A 63 14.64 1.63 11.59
C ILE A 63 14.00 2.91 11.06
N PHE A 64 13.79 2.96 9.75
CA PHE A 64 13.09 4.03 9.07
C PHE A 64 11.67 3.56 8.73
N ILE A 65 10.70 4.40 9.07
CA ILE A 65 9.30 4.23 8.69
C ILE A 65 8.93 5.42 7.82
N GLY A 66 8.52 5.16 6.59
CA GLY A 66 8.23 6.19 5.59
C GLY A 66 6.92 5.95 4.85
N GLN A 67 6.68 6.79 3.83
CA GLN A 67 5.55 6.60 2.93
C GLN A 67 5.69 5.26 2.16
N GLY A 68 4.57 4.57 1.98
CA GLY A 68 4.53 3.36 1.16
C GLY A 68 4.59 3.66 -0.34
N SER A 69 4.35 2.63 -1.14
CA SER A 69 4.21 2.76 -2.58
C SER A 69 2.78 3.16 -2.98
N LEU A 70 2.68 3.94 -4.06
CA LEU A 70 1.44 4.21 -4.80
C LEU A 70 1.49 3.43 -6.11
N GLY A 71 0.36 2.94 -6.60
CA GLY A 71 0.31 2.23 -7.88
C GLY A 71 0.78 3.05 -9.09
N LEU A 72 0.53 4.37 -9.10
CA LEU A 72 1.05 5.30 -10.12
C LEU A 72 2.42 5.87 -9.77
N SER A 73 3.09 5.37 -8.73
CA SER A 73 4.40 5.79 -8.21
C SER A 73 4.51 7.22 -7.66
N GLN A 74 3.88 8.21 -8.30
CA GLN A 74 3.97 9.62 -7.90
C GLN A 74 2.61 10.19 -7.51
N ARG A 75 2.58 10.96 -6.42
CA ARG A 75 1.34 11.59 -5.92
C ARG A 75 0.66 12.52 -6.93
N GLN A 76 1.42 13.14 -7.82
CA GLN A 76 0.91 14.11 -8.79
C GLN A 76 -0.07 13.50 -9.79
N TYR A 77 0.05 12.20 -10.09
CA TYR A 77 -0.87 11.53 -11.00
C TYR A 77 -2.28 11.41 -10.44
N TYR A 78 -2.45 11.46 -9.11
CA TYR A 78 -3.76 11.36 -8.46
C TYR A 78 -4.46 12.72 -8.30
N ALA A 79 -3.78 13.83 -8.63
CA ALA A 79 -4.32 15.18 -8.42
C ALA A 79 -5.50 15.51 -9.33
N LYS A 80 -5.50 14.98 -10.56
CA LYS A 80 -6.52 15.23 -11.59
C LYS A 80 -6.79 13.96 -12.39
N GLU A 81 -7.98 13.88 -12.98
CA GLU A 81 -8.27 12.84 -13.95
C GLU A 81 -7.50 13.10 -15.26
N THR A 82 -6.80 12.07 -15.72
CA THR A 82 -6.00 12.07 -16.96
C THR A 82 -6.12 10.71 -17.65
N ASN A 83 -5.61 10.61 -18.87
CA ASN A 83 -5.51 9.33 -19.58
C ASN A 83 -4.72 8.28 -18.77
N ILE A 84 -3.75 8.70 -17.96
CA ILE A 84 -2.97 7.79 -17.10
C ILE A 84 -3.85 7.21 -15.99
N THR A 85 -4.65 8.02 -15.30
CA THR A 85 -5.55 7.53 -14.25
C THR A 85 -6.66 6.65 -14.80
N ILE A 86 -7.15 6.96 -16.01
CA ILE A 86 -8.15 6.15 -16.70
C ILE A 86 -7.55 4.78 -17.07
N ALA A 87 -6.38 4.77 -17.72
CA ALA A 87 -5.68 3.53 -18.08
C ALA A 87 -5.34 2.68 -16.85
N TYR A 88 -5.00 3.31 -15.73
CA TYR A 88 -4.71 2.59 -14.49
C TYR A 88 -5.93 1.88 -13.90
N ARG A 89 -7.10 2.53 -13.88
CA ARG A 89 -8.35 1.87 -13.48
C ARG A 89 -8.76 0.76 -14.44
N GLN A 90 -8.57 0.97 -15.74
CA GLN A 90 -8.79 -0.07 -16.76
C GLN A 90 -7.85 -1.27 -16.60
N PHE A 91 -6.60 -1.02 -16.19
CA PHE A 91 -5.64 -2.08 -15.88
C PHE A 91 -6.10 -2.89 -14.66
N MET A 92 -6.49 -2.23 -13.55
CA MET A 92 -7.08 -2.93 -12.40
C MET A 92 -8.27 -3.80 -12.80
N TYR A 93 -9.16 -3.26 -13.64
CA TYR A 93 -10.34 -3.96 -14.13
C TYR A 93 -9.96 -5.21 -14.92
N SER A 94 -9.01 -5.06 -15.84
CA SER A 94 -8.54 -6.16 -16.68
C SER A 94 -7.89 -7.27 -15.85
N VAL A 95 -7.11 -6.91 -14.82
CA VAL A 95 -6.51 -7.87 -13.89
C VAL A 95 -7.58 -8.58 -13.07
N ALA A 96 -8.51 -7.85 -12.47
CA ALA A 96 -9.60 -8.43 -11.69
C ALA A 96 -10.43 -9.41 -12.55
N LYS A 97 -10.86 -8.97 -13.73
CA LYS A 97 -11.64 -9.79 -14.68
C LYS A 97 -10.88 -11.02 -15.18
N ALA A 98 -9.55 -10.97 -15.26
CA ALA A 98 -8.75 -12.13 -15.62
C ALA A 98 -8.65 -13.16 -14.48
N LEU A 99 -8.90 -12.75 -13.23
CA LEU A 99 -8.74 -13.55 -12.02
C LEU A 99 -10.06 -14.05 -11.42
N THR A 100 -11.20 -13.48 -11.83
CA THR A 100 -12.52 -13.91 -11.37
C THR A 100 -13.53 -14.02 -12.51
N ASN A 101 -14.46 -14.96 -12.37
CA ASN A 101 -15.65 -15.05 -13.23
C ASN A 101 -16.84 -14.25 -12.68
N ASP A 102 -16.73 -13.71 -11.46
CA ASP A 102 -17.75 -12.88 -10.82
C ASP A 102 -17.50 -11.40 -11.09
N THR A 103 -18.41 -10.75 -11.81
CA THR A 103 -18.24 -9.38 -12.29
C THR A 103 -19.10 -8.36 -11.58
N LEU A 104 -19.91 -8.76 -10.58
CA LEU A 104 -21.04 -7.94 -10.15
C LEU A 104 -20.66 -6.64 -9.43
N MET A 105 -19.41 -6.48 -8.96
CA MET A 105 -18.97 -5.29 -8.21
C MET A 105 -17.56 -4.75 -8.59
N ILE A 106 -16.94 -5.28 -9.65
CA ILE A 106 -15.53 -4.94 -9.99
C ILE A 106 -15.32 -3.43 -10.15
N ASP A 107 -16.24 -2.72 -10.82
CA ASP A 107 -16.12 -1.28 -11.06
C ASP A 107 -16.17 -0.46 -9.76
N GLN A 108 -17.04 -0.85 -8.82
CA GLN A 108 -17.17 -0.18 -7.53
C GLN A 108 -15.94 -0.42 -6.66
N ASP A 109 -15.47 -1.67 -6.58
CA ASP A 109 -14.28 -2.02 -5.81
C ASP A 109 -13.03 -1.29 -6.34
N ILE A 110 -12.88 -1.19 -7.66
CA ILE A 110 -11.78 -0.44 -8.29
C ILE A 110 -11.86 1.05 -7.98
N LYS A 111 -13.07 1.60 -7.99
CA LYS A 111 -13.28 2.99 -7.61
C LYS A 111 -12.84 3.23 -6.16
N GLU A 112 -13.20 2.33 -5.25
CA GLU A 112 -12.83 2.42 -3.83
C GLU A 112 -11.30 2.29 -3.63
N ILE A 113 -10.65 1.36 -4.34
CA ILE A 113 -9.19 1.22 -4.34
C ILE A 113 -8.53 2.52 -4.83
N PHE A 114 -9.00 3.06 -5.96
CA PHE A 114 -8.44 4.29 -6.53
C PHE A 114 -8.65 5.50 -5.62
N ASP A 115 -9.82 5.64 -5.00
CA ASP A 115 -10.11 6.72 -4.07
C ASP A 115 -9.26 6.61 -2.79
N PHE A 116 -9.02 5.39 -2.30
CA PHE A 116 -8.12 5.13 -1.19
C PHE A 116 -6.68 5.55 -1.52
N GLU A 117 -6.12 5.11 -2.66
CA GLU A 117 -4.79 5.52 -3.09
C GLU A 117 -4.70 7.04 -3.30
N LYS A 118 -5.72 7.65 -3.91
CA LYS A 118 -5.79 9.10 -4.09
C LYS A 118 -5.77 9.83 -2.75
N ASN A 119 -6.46 9.33 -1.74
CA ASN A 119 -6.44 9.93 -0.40
C ASN A 119 -5.07 9.80 0.27
N ILE A 120 -4.45 8.62 0.22
CA ILE A 120 -3.10 8.42 0.75
C ILE A 120 -2.06 9.27 0.03
N SER A 121 -2.20 9.47 -1.28
CA SER A 121 -1.28 10.27 -2.08
C SER A 121 -1.18 11.74 -1.62
N LYS A 122 -2.22 12.26 -0.95
CA LYS A 122 -2.23 13.63 -0.40
C LYS A 122 -1.21 13.80 0.73
N TYR A 123 -0.94 12.73 1.46
CA TYR A 123 0.00 12.69 2.59
C TYR A 123 1.42 12.28 2.19
N HIS A 124 1.62 11.82 0.95
CA HIS A 124 2.96 11.56 0.42
C HIS A 124 3.73 12.87 0.27
N TRP A 125 5.03 12.84 0.51
CA TRP A 125 5.90 13.97 0.26
C TRP A 125 5.92 14.36 -1.21
N THR A 126 6.03 15.66 -1.47
CA THR A 126 6.38 16.17 -2.81
C THR A 126 7.81 15.77 -3.17
N TYR A 127 8.21 16.00 -4.42
CA TYR A 127 9.57 15.75 -4.87
C TYR A 127 10.60 16.54 -4.04
N ASP A 128 10.36 17.83 -3.82
CA ASP A 128 11.27 18.70 -3.04
C ASP A 128 11.37 18.25 -1.57
N GLU A 129 10.27 17.77 -1.00
CA GLU A 129 10.26 17.24 0.36
C GLU A 129 11.05 15.94 0.49
N GLN A 130 11.02 15.07 -0.53
CA GLN A 130 11.83 13.86 -0.58
C GLN A 130 13.33 14.20 -0.68
N GLN A 131 13.70 15.22 -1.45
CA GLN A 131 15.08 15.72 -1.51
C GLN A 131 15.54 16.31 -0.16
N ALA A 132 14.61 16.90 0.59
CA ALA A 132 14.86 17.43 1.94
C ALA A 132 14.62 16.42 3.08
N ARG A 133 14.53 15.10 2.78
CA ARG A 133 14.19 14.03 3.75
C ARG A 133 14.92 14.15 5.07
N TYR A 134 16.23 14.40 5.04
CA TYR A 134 17.07 14.44 6.25
C TYR A 134 16.58 15.49 7.25
N ASN A 135 16.18 16.67 6.76
CA ASN A 135 15.71 17.77 7.61
C ASN A 135 14.28 17.54 8.14
N LYS A 136 13.51 16.67 7.49
CA LYS A 136 12.11 16.36 7.85
C LYS A 136 11.96 15.11 8.70
N THR A 137 13.02 14.33 8.90
CA THR A 137 12.95 13.07 9.62
C THR A 137 12.91 13.30 11.12
N ILE A 138 11.94 12.69 11.80
CA ILE A 138 11.79 12.75 13.26
C ILE A 138 12.35 11.45 13.85
N ARG A 139 13.35 11.58 14.74
CA ARG A 139 13.86 10.44 15.51
C ARG A 139 13.04 10.28 16.78
N THR A 140 12.52 9.08 17.02
CA THR A 140 11.68 8.78 18.18
C THR A 140 11.85 7.33 18.62
N THR A 141 11.29 6.97 19.78
CA THR A 141 11.22 5.58 20.23
C THR A 141 9.93 4.92 19.73
N ILE A 142 9.91 3.58 19.64
CA ILE A 142 8.70 2.84 19.27
C ILE A 142 7.56 3.13 20.25
N SER A 143 7.87 3.28 21.55
CA SER A 143 6.90 3.59 22.59
C SER A 143 6.25 4.96 22.39
N ASP A 144 7.04 5.97 22.03
CA ASP A 144 6.53 7.32 21.79
C ASP A 144 5.73 7.40 20.48
N LEU A 145 6.20 6.73 19.42
CA LEU A 145 5.45 6.60 18.17
C LEU A 145 4.08 5.96 18.42
N SER A 146 4.03 4.87 19.18
CA SER A 146 2.77 4.19 19.52
C SER A 146 1.81 5.09 20.30
N ARG A 147 2.33 5.96 21.17
CA ARG A 147 1.51 6.91 21.94
C ARG A 147 0.90 7.96 21.03
N THR A 148 1.71 8.58 20.15
CA THR A 148 1.27 9.63 19.23
C THR A 148 0.16 9.16 18.30
N LEU A 149 0.29 7.94 17.74
CA LEU A 149 -0.69 7.37 16.80
C LEU A 149 -2.03 6.99 17.46
N LYS A 150 -2.10 6.83 18.78
CA LYS A 150 -3.35 6.51 19.50
C LYS A 150 -4.16 7.74 19.88
N THR A 151 -3.52 8.92 19.88
CA THR A 151 -4.12 10.19 20.32
C THR A 151 -4.57 11.08 19.17
N SER A 152 -4.23 10.71 17.94
CA SER A 152 -4.61 11.36 16.67
C SER A 152 -5.84 10.71 16.06
#